data_AF-A0A1J7FP41-F1
#
_entry.id   AF-A0A1J7FP41-F1
#
_cell.length_a   1.000
_cell.length_b   1.000
_cell.length_c   1.000
_cell.angle_alpha   90.00
_cell.angle_beta   90.00
_cell.angle_gamma   90.00
#
_symmetry.space_group_name_H-M   'P 1'
#
loop_
_entity.id
_entity.type
_entity.pdbx_description
1 polymer ?
#
loop_
_entity_poly.entity_id
_entity_poly.type
_entity_poly.pdbx_seq_one_letter_code
_entity_poly.pdbx_strand_id
1 'polypeptide(L)' 'MQLVRNIWTNPEVRVNKANRIAGVLDNHAEGEAYAENSLRKFVRNKSPQVMPSINKFFSNPE' A
#
# COMPACT_ATOMS: atom_id res chain seq x y z
N MET A 1 16.32 18.61 -27.54
CA MET A 1 16.62 17.65 -26.43
C MET A 1 17.84 18.05 -25.58
N GLN A 2 18.18 19.34 -25.45
CA GLN A 2 19.40 19.75 -24.72
C GLN A 2 19.27 19.61 -23.21
N LEU A 3 18.10 19.92 -22.65
CA LEU A 3 17.82 19.81 -21.21
C LEU A 3 18.00 18.38 -20.69
N VAL A 4 17.47 17.38 -21.40
CA VAL A 4 17.60 15.96 -21.02
C VAL A 4 19.07 15.53 -21.02
N ARG A 5 19.85 15.97 -22.01
CA ARG A 5 21.29 15.67 -22.09
C ARG A 5 22.03 16.31 -20.91
N ASN A 6 21.80 17.59 -20.63
CA ASN A 6 22.42 18.30 -19.50
C ASN A 6 22.13 17.62 -18.15
N ILE A 7 20.89 17.17 -17.91
CA ILE A 7 20.48 16.47 -16.69
C ILE A 7 21.16 15.10 -16.54
N TRP A 8 21.54 14.45 -17.65
CA TRP A 8 22.12 13.10 -17.59
C TRP A 8 23.66 13.09 -17.66
N THR A 9 24.26 14.04 -18.38
CA THR A 9 25.71 14.05 -18.66
C THR A 9 26.51 15.05 -17.83
N ASN A 10 25.90 16.13 -17.31
CA ASN A 10 26.64 17.10 -16.49
C ASN A 10 26.83 16.53 -15.07
N PRO A 11 28.08 16.28 -14.60
CA PRO A 11 28.34 15.74 -13.27
C PRO A 11 27.79 16.60 -12.12
N GLU A 12 27.63 17.92 -12.32
CA GLU A 12 27.14 18.84 -11.28
C GLU A 12 25.61 18.79 -11.08
N VAL A 13 24.85 18.33 -12.09
CA VAL A 13 23.37 18.33 -12.09
C VAL A 13 22.81 16.94 -12.40
N ARG A 14 23.67 15.91 -12.38
CA ARG A 14 23.31 14.55 -12.79
C ARG A 14 22.33 13.92 -11.80
N VAL A 15 21.14 13.57 -12.28
CA VAL A 15 20.21 12.75 -11.50
C VAL A 15 20.69 11.31 -11.46
N ASN A 16 21.21 10.86 -10.31
CA ASN A 16 21.54 9.46 -10.07
C ASN A 16 20.33 8.71 -9.48
N LYS A 17 19.90 7.64 -10.14
CA LYS A 17 18.79 6.77 -9.69
C LYS A 17 19.27 5.45 -9.08
N ALA A 18 20.58 5.30 -8.82
CA ALA A 18 21.17 4.07 -8.26
C ALA A 18 20.46 3.60 -6.98
N ASN A 19 19.98 4.53 -6.16
CA ASN A 19 19.29 4.23 -4.90
C ASN A 19 17.77 4.05 -5.04
N ARG A 20 17.21 3.99 -6.26
CA ARG A 20 15.77 3.79 -6.44
C ARG A 20 15.31 2.36 -6.11
N ILE A 21 16.22 1.39 -6.23
CA ILE A 21 15.99 -0.04 -5.93
C ILE A 21 16.44 -0.36 -4.50
N ALA A 22 17.21 0.53 -3.87
CA ALA A 22 17.52 0.43 -2.45
C ALA A 22 16.20 0.63 -1.69
N GLY A 23 15.52 -0.48 -1.39
CA GLY A 23 14.39 -0.48 -0.47
C GLY A 23 14.83 0.25 0.79
N VAL A 24 13.97 1.12 1.31
CA VAL A 24 14.22 1.78 2.59
C VAL A 24 14.32 0.64 3.62
N LEU A 25 15.55 0.32 4.02
CA LEU A 25 15.87 -0.84 4.86
C LEU A 25 15.16 -0.80 6.21
N ASP A 26 14.78 0.40 6.67
CA ASP A 26 14.07 0.61 7.93
C ASP A 26 12.55 0.71 7.78
N ASN A 27 11.99 0.38 6.60
CA ASN A 27 10.55 0.55 6.36
C ASN A 27 9.67 -0.62 6.80
N HIS A 28 10.19 -1.50 7.63
CA HIS A 28 9.46 -2.65 8.15
C HIS A 28 8.20 -2.23 8.92
N ALA A 29 8.29 -1.18 9.74
CA ALA A 29 7.16 -0.69 10.53
C ALA A 29 6.05 -0.08 9.65
N GLU A 30 6.40 0.67 8.59
CA GLU A 30 5.41 1.23 7.66
C GLU A 30 4.79 0.10 6.82
N GLY A 31 5.59 -0.86 6.36
CA GLY A 31 5.12 -2.05 5.65
C GLY A 31 4.14 -2.87 6.47
N GLU A 32 4.43 -3.09 7.76
CA GLU A 32 3.51 -3.71 8.71
C GLU A 32 2.24 -2.89 8.92
N ALA A 33 2.34 -1.57 9.08
CA ALA A 33 1.19 -0.70 9.25
C ALA A 33 0.23 -0.72 8.03
N TYR A 34 0.77 -0.77 6.81
CA TYR A 34 -0.04 -0.94 5.59
C TYR A 34 -0.64 -2.34 5.47
N ALA A 35 0.16 -3.39 5.74
CA ALA A 35 -0.29 -4.77 5.63
C ALA A 35 -1.34 -5.13 6.69
N GLU A 36 -1.23 -4.57 7.89
CA GLU A 36 -2.02 -4.89 9.07
C GLU A 36 -2.77 -3.66 9.60
N ASN A 37 -3.40 -2.92 8.69
CA ASN A 37 -4.22 -1.76 9.05
C ASN A 37 -5.44 -2.14 9.91
N SER A 38 -5.96 -1.17 10.66
CA SER A 38 -7.04 -1.38 11.65
C SER A 38 -8.32 -1.96 11.04
N LEU A 39 -8.68 -1.53 9.83
CA LEU A 39 -9.87 -2.03 9.13
C LEU A 39 -9.70 -3.51 8.77
N ARG A 40 -8.54 -3.90 8.25
CA ARG A 40 -8.23 -5.28 7.87
C ARG A 40 -8.26 -6.19 9.09
N LYS A 41 -7.66 -5.76 10.20
CA LYS A 41 -7.72 -6.47 11.49
C LYS A 41 -9.16 -6.66 11.98
N PHE A 42 -10.00 -5.63 11.86
CA PHE A 42 -11.40 -5.69 12.25
C PHE A 42 -12.25 -6.62 11.37
N VAL A 43 -12.02 -6.62 10.06
CA VAL A 43 -12.80 -7.41 9.10
C VAL A 43 -12.34 -8.86 9.02
N ARG A 44 -11.09 -9.18 9.37
CA ARG A 44 -10.49 -10.54 9.23
C ARG A 44 -11.30 -11.66 9.90
N ASN A 45 -11.97 -11.38 11.00
CA ASN A 45 -12.77 -12.37 11.76
C ASN A 45 -14.28 -12.30 11.44
N LYS A 46 -14.68 -11.48 10.47
CA LYS A 46 -16.09 -11.34 10.07
C LYS A 46 -16.35 -12.15 8.81
N SER A 47 -17.52 -12.79 8.76
CA SER A 47 -18.01 -13.41 7.54
C SER A 47 -18.18 -12.34 6.44
N PRO A 48 -17.71 -12.58 5.21
CA PRO A 48 -17.90 -11.66 4.09
C PRO A 48 -19.39 -11.60 3.72
N GLN A 49 -20.09 -10.63 4.29
CA GLN A 49 -21.52 -10.42 4.07
C GLN A 49 -21.76 -8.94 3.82
N VAL A 50 -22.48 -8.62 2.75
CA VAL A 50 -22.80 -7.23 2.36
C VAL A 50 -23.77 -6.60 3.36
N MET A 51 -24.76 -7.36 3.85
CA MET A 51 -25.71 -6.86 4.85
C MET A 51 -26.09 -7.95 5.87
N PRO A 52 -25.32 -8.08 6.98
CA PRO A 52 -25.51 -9.14 7.97
C PRO A 52 -26.88 -9.14 8.64
N SER A 53 -27.46 -7.97 8.89
CA SER A 53 -28.77 -7.81 9.54
C SER A 53 -29.91 -8.38 8.68
N ILE A 54 -29.95 -8.01 7.40
CA ILE A 54 -30.96 -8.51 6.46
C ILE A 54 -30.77 -10.01 6.21
N ASN A 55 -29.52 -10.46 6.05
CA ASN A 55 -29.24 -11.89 5.89
C ASN A 55 -29.72 -12.68 7.10
N LYS A 56 -29.49 -12.20 8.34
CA LYS A 56 -29.95 -12.87 9.56
C LYS A 56 -31.48 -12.90 9.67
N PHE A 57 -32.15 -11.82 9.25
CA PHE A 57 -33.61 -11.73 9.23
C PHE A 57 -34.24 -12.78 8.32
N PHE A 58 -33.69 -12.99 7.12
CA PHE A 58 -34.24 -13.96 6.16
C PHE A 58 -33.79 -15.40 6.39
N SER A 59 -32.62 -15.63 7.02
CA SER A 59 -32.08 -16.99 7.23
C SER A 59 -32.53 -17.67 8.52
N ASN A 60 -33.05 -16.91 9.50
CA ASN A 60 -33.65 -17.45 10.71
C ASN A 60 -35.07 -16.89 10.91
N PRO A 61 -36.07 -17.36 10.14
CA PRO A 61 -37.46 -17.12 10.48
C PRO A 61 -37.79 -17.92 11.75
N GLU A 62 -38.33 -17.25 12.78
CA GLU A 62 -39.08 -17.94 13.84
C GLU A 62 -40.33 -18.62 13.27
#